data_AF-A0A966R9B7-F1
#
_entry.id   AF-A0A966R9B7-F1
#
_cell.length_a   1.000
_cell.length_b   1.000
_cell.length_c   1.000
_cell.angle_alpha   90.00
_cell.angle_beta   90.00
_cell.angle_gamma   90.00
#
_symmetry.space_group_name_H-M   'P 1'
#
loop_
_entity.id
_entity.type
_entity.pdbx_description
1 polymer ?
#
loop_
_entity_poly.entity_id
_entity_poly.type
_entity_poly.pdbx_seq_one_letter_code
_entity_poly.pdbx_strand_id
1 'polypeptide(L)' 'MVVVRKGDTLKSIASRRGLSVAYLKRVNGLKSSMILPGQRLKVSARSYHQNRVHPRKGKRRRI' A
#
# COMPACT_ATOMS: atom_id res chain seq x y z
N MET A 1 2.54 -4.41 10.55
CA MET A 1 3.18 -4.98 9.34
C MET A 1 2.61 -6.38 9.13
N VAL A 2 2.66 -6.93 7.92
CA VAL A 2 2.25 -8.32 7.63
C VAL A 2 3.36 -9.04 6.89
N VAL A 3 3.46 -10.36 7.07
CA VAL A 3 4.39 -11.22 6.33
C VAL A 3 3.62 -11.94 5.23
N VAL A 4 4.14 -11.89 4.00
CA VAL A 4 3.55 -12.56 2.84
C VAL A 4 3.72 -14.08 2.98
N ARG A 5 2.65 -14.85 2.77
CA ARG A 5 2.70 -16.32 2.77
C ARG A 5 2.64 -16.86 1.34
N LYS A 6 3.02 -18.13 1.15
CA LYS A 6 2.89 -18.79 -0.16
C LYS A 6 1.41 -18.76 -0.59
N GLY A 7 1.15 -18.24 -1.79
CA GLY A 7 -0.20 -18.03 -2.32
C GLY A 7 -0.83 -16.67 -2.02
N ASP A 8 -0.23 -15.85 -1.15
CA ASP A 8 -0.68 -14.47 -0.98
C ASP A 8 -0.28 -13.62 -2.19
N THR A 9 -1.22 -12.80 -2.64
CA THR A 9 -0.98 -11.77 -3.66
C THR A 9 -1.13 -10.39 -3.08
N LEU A 10 -0.45 -9.40 -3.67
CA LEU A 10 -0.57 -8.01 -3.21
C LEU A 10 -2.03 -7.53 -3.21
N LYS A 11 -2.81 -7.96 -4.20
CA LYS A 11 -4.26 -7.71 -4.31
C LYS A 11 -5.05 -8.33 -3.16
N SER A 12 -4.81 -9.60 -2.84
CA SER A 12 -5.49 -10.29 -1.74
C SER A 12 -5.20 -9.63 -0.37
N ILE A 13 -3.95 -9.25 -0.12
CA ILE A 13 -3.54 -8.56 1.11
C ILE A 13 -4.18 -7.17 1.18
N ALA A 14 -4.20 -6.43 0.07
CA ALA A 14 -4.85 -5.13 0.00
C ALA A 14 -6.34 -5.25 0.35
N SER A 15 -7.05 -6.17 -0.31
CA SER A 15 -8.49 -6.41 -0.10
C SER A 15 -8.80 -6.79 1.34
N ARG A 16 -8.06 -7.76 1.91
CA ARG A 16 -8.20 -8.21 3.31
C ARG A 16 -7.98 -7.08 4.33
N ARG A 17 -7.27 -6.03 3.96
CA ARG A 17 -6.98 -4.87 4.84
C ARG A 17 -7.78 -3.63 4.47
N GLY A 18 -8.66 -3.70 3.46
CA GLY A 18 -9.40 -2.54 2.96
C GLY A 18 -8.50 -1.46 2.35
N LEU A 19 -7.32 -1.84 1.85
CA LEU A 19 -6.34 -0.94 1.25
C LEU A 19 -6.35 -1.09 -0.28
N SER A 20 -5.88 -0.06 -1.00
CA SER A 20 -5.65 -0.19 -2.43
C SER A 20 -4.26 -0.75 -2.72
N VAL A 21 -4.15 -1.52 -3.81
CA VAL A 21 -2.87 -2.06 -4.29
C VAL A 21 -1.87 -0.92 -4.56
N ALA A 22 -2.32 0.16 -5.20
CA ALA A 22 -1.48 1.34 -5.47
C ALA A 22 -0.92 1.97 -4.20
N TYR A 23 -1.73 2.06 -3.14
CA TYR A 23 -1.27 2.54 -1.85
C TYR A 23 -0.23 1.61 -1.24
N LEU A 24 -0.49 0.30 -1.22
CA LEU A 24 0.48 -0.68 -0.72
C LEU A 24 1.80 -0.61 -1.50
N LYS A 25 1.75 -0.49 -2.83
CA LYS A 25 2.95 -0.30 -3.64
C LYS A 25 3.73 0.94 -3.21
N ARG A 26 3.05 2.08 -3.09
CA ARG A 26 3.68 3.35 -2.71
C ARG A 26 4.34 3.29 -1.34
N VAL A 27 3.67 2.78 -0.31
CA VAL A 27 4.23 2.77 1.06
C VAL A 27 5.31 1.71 1.27
N ASN A 28 5.39 0.73 0.37
CA ASN A 28 6.41 -0.32 0.38
C ASN A 28 7.48 -0.14 -0.71
N GLY A 29 7.43 0.95 -1.49
CA GLY A 29 8.37 1.20 -2.59
C GLY A 29 8.34 0.15 -3.72
N LEU A 30 7.23 -0.58 -3.86
CA LEU A 30 7.12 -1.64 -4.85
C LEU A 30 6.83 -1.07 -6.24
N LYS A 31 7.69 -1.39 -7.21
CA LYS A 31 7.49 -1.04 -8.62
C LYS A 31 6.42 -1.93 -9.28
N SER A 32 6.36 -3.20 -8.88
CA SER A 32 5.42 -4.20 -9.39
C SER A 32 4.49 -4.73 -8.29
N SER A 33 3.49 -5.51 -8.68
CA SER A 33 2.60 -6.25 -7.78
C SER A 33 3.21 -7.58 -7.31
N MET A 34 4.41 -7.90 -7.79
CA MET A 34 5.18 -9.08 -7.43
C MET A 34 5.66 -8.96 -5.98
N ILE A 35 5.32 -9.96 -5.18
CA ILE A 35 5.71 -10.08 -3.77
C ILE A 35 6.16 -11.52 -3.51
N LEU A 36 7.12 -11.69 -2.62
CA LEU A 36 7.71 -12.99 -2.30
C LEU A 36 7.23 -13.49 -0.93
N PRO A 37 7.01 -14.81 -0.76
CA PRO A 37 6.80 -15.38 0.57
C PRO A 37 7.92 -14.99 1.54
N GLY A 38 7.58 -14.63 2.77
CA GLY A 38 8.50 -14.11 3.78
C GLY A 38 8.72 -12.58 3.71
N GLN A 39 8.28 -11.91 2.65
CA GLN A 39 8.40 -10.46 2.53
C GLN A 39 7.52 -9.73 3.56
N ARG A 40 8.05 -8.69 4.20
CA ARG A 40 7.30 -7.87 5.16
C ARG A 40 6.69 -6.67 4.45
N LEU A 41 5.37 -6.54 4.51
CA LEU A 41 4.62 -5.42 3.93
C LEU A 41 4.06 -4.49 5.03
N LYS A 42 4.27 -3.20 4.83
CA LYS A 42 3.63 -2.11 5.56
C LYS A 42 2.20 -1.96 5.07
N VAL A 43 1.24 -2.19 5.97
CA VAL A 43 -0.22 -2.15 5.70
C VAL A 43 -0.93 -1.12 6.61
N SER A 44 -0.32 0.05 6.82
CA SER A 44 -0.88 1.05 7.75
C SER A 44 -2.19 1.63 7.24
N ALA A 45 -3.30 1.25 7.88
CA ALA A 45 -4.65 1.76 7.58
C ALA A 45 -4.81 3.23 7.99
N ARG A 46 -4.16 3.66 9.09
CA ARG A 46 -4.17 5.07 9.53
C ARG A 46 -3.68 6.00 8.41
N SER A 47 -2.59 5.62 7.74
CA SER A 47 -2.03 6.42 6.65
C SER A 47 -2.83 6.27 5.33
N TYR A 48 -3.72 5.27 5.20
CA TYR A 48 -4.65 5.14 4.07
C TYR A 48 -5.89 6.02 4.26
N HIS A 49 -6.51 5.99 5.44
CA HIS A 49 -7.66 6.85 5.76
C HIS A 49 -7.30 8.33 5.66
N GLN A 50 -6.14 8.72 6.20
CA GLN A 50 -5.64 10.09 6.07
C GLN A 50 -5.49 10.53 4.61
N ASN A 51 -5.06 9.62 3.73
CA ASN A 51 -4.89 9.92 2.30
C ASN A 51 -6.20 9.92 1.49
N ARG A 52 -7.31 9.43 2.06
CA ARG A 52 -8.66 9.48 1.47
C ARG A 52 -9.48 10.66 1.99
N VAL A 53 -9.36 10.97 3.28
CA VAL A 53 -10.10 12.06 3.95
C VAL A 53 -9.43 13.40 3.69
N HIS A 54 -8.10 13.43 3.59
CA HIS A 54 -7.34 14.59 3.16
C HIS A 54 -6.59 14.21 1.88
N PRO A 55 -7.16 14.43 0.68
CA PRO A 55 -6.33 14.44 -0.51
C PRO A 55 -5.27 15.49 -0.22
N ARG A 56 -4.01 15.09 0.01
CA ARG A 56 -2.90 16.03 0.09
C ARG A 56 -2.93 16.77 -1.24
N LYS A 57 -3.53 17.95 -1.24
CA LYS A 57 -3.62 18.86 -2.39
C LYS A 57 -2.23 18.86 -2.99
N GLY A 58 -2.16 18.55 -4.29
CA GLY A 58 -0.92 18.44 -5.02
C GLY A 58 0.02 19.56 -4.59
N LYS A 59 1.29 19.23 -4.40
CA LYS A 59 2.36 20.23 -4.35
C LYS A 59 2.17 21.11 -5.59
N ARG A 60 1.51 22.25 -5.42
CA ARG A 60 1.50 23.31 -6.41
C ARG A 60 2.97 23.66 -6.58
N ARG A 61 3.52 23.31 -7.75
CA ARG A 61 4.75 23.93 -8.25
C ARG A 61 4.45 25.43 -8.20
N ARG A 62 5.11 26.15 -7.29
CA ARG A 62 5.24 27.59 -7.44
C ARG A 62 6.27 27.76 -8.57
N ILE A 63 5.75 28.29 -9.68
CA ILE A 63 6.47 29.02 -10.71
C ILE A 63 7.38 30.07 -10.09
#